data_AF-K1YNV1-F1
#
_entry.id   AF-K1YNV1-F1
#
_cell.length_a   1.000
_cell.length_b   1.000
_cell.length_c   1.000
_cell.angle_alpha   90.00
_cell.angle_beta   90.00
_cell.angle_gamma   90.00
#
_symmetry.space_group_name_H-M   'P 1'
#
loop_
_entity.id
_entity.type
_entity.pdbx_description
1 polymer ?
#
loop_
_entity_poly.entity_id
_entity_poly.type
_entity_poly.pdbx_seq_one_letter_code
_entity_poly.pdbx_strand_id
1 'polypeptide(L)'
;MLDEILAKNPKGLILDLRDNGGGYLETAVAILSNFVEKDKTLVVTKEKNPLLNRSYFSYGNTNKPLPIVVLINENSASASEITAGALADYNLAILVGQKSY
;
A
#
# COMPACT_ATOMS: atom_id res chain seq x y z
N MET A 1 4.66 14.32 -7.89
CA MET A 1 5.58 13.16 -7.82
C MET A 1 5.08 11.93 -8.59
N LEU A 2 4.04 11.20 -8.16
CA LEU A 2 3.59 9.98 -8.87
C LEU A 2 3.15 10.30 -10.31
N ASP A 3 2.33 11.32 -10.51
CA ASP A 3 1.87 11.73 -11.84
C ASP A 3 3.02 12.13 -12.77
N GLU A 4 4.08 12.75 -12.24
CA GLU A 4 5.29 13.10 -13.00
C GLU A 4 6.07 11.86 -13.44
N ILE A 5 6.11 10.80 -12.63
CA ILE A 5 6.71 9.52 -12.98
C ILE A 5 5.86 8.84 -14.05
N LEU A 6 4.53 8.79 -13.86
CA LEU A 6 3.59 8.18 -14.82
C LEU A 6 3.59 8.89 -16.17
N ALA A 7 3.76 10.22 -16.20
CA ALA A 7 3.88 11.01 -17.42
C ALA A 7 5.10 10.61 -18.29
N LYS A 8 6.13 9.99 -17.68
CA LYS A 8 7.30 9.45 -18.40
C LYS A 8 7.06 8.06 -18.99
N ASN A 9 5.84 7.53 -18.87
CA ASN A 9 5.40 6.23 -19.39
C ASN A 9 6.34 5.07 -18.99
N PRO A 10 6.57 4.84 -17.69
CA PRO A 10 7.42 3.77 -17.22
C PRO A 10 6.79 2.40 -17.49
N LYS A 11 7.62 1.36 -17.58
CA LYS A 11 7.14 -0.02 -17.74
C LYS A 11 6.66 -0.66 -16.44
N GLY A 12 6.97 -0.05 -15.30
CA GLY A 12 6.63 -0.54 -13.97
C GLY A 12 7.14 0.39 -12.88
N LEU A 13 6.75 0.11 -11.64
CA LEU A 13 7.12 0.89 -10.46
C LEU A 13 7.77 -0.01 -9.42
N ILE A 14 8.79 0.52 -8.74
CA ILE A 14 9.37 -0.10 -7.55
C ILE A 14 9.05 0.81 -6.37
N LEU A 15 8.37 0.27 -5.37
CA LEU A 15 8.14 0.90 -4.08
C LEU A 15 9.15 0.33 -3.08
N ASP A 16 10.14 1.12 -2.69
CA ASP A 16 11.15 0.69 -1.73
C ASP A 16 10.72 1.05 -0.31
N LEU A 17 10.34 0.05 0.48
CA LEU A 17 9.95 0.17 1.88
C LEU A 17 10.98 -0.45 2.83
N ARG A 18 12.17 -0.79 2.34
CA ARG A 18 13.26 -1.27 3.20
C ARG A 18 13.64 -0.18 4.20
N ASP A 19 13.90 -0.60 5.43
CA ASP A 19 14.24 0.29 6.55
C ASP A 19 13.16 1.34 6.89
N ASN A 20 11.94 1.14 6.38
CA ASN A 20 10.79 1.99 6.70
C ASN A 20 9.94 1.35 7.80
N GLY A 21 10.19 1.76 9.05
CA GLY A 21 9.46 1.30 10.24
C GLY A 21 7.99 1.73 10.31
N GLY A 22 7.50 2.45 9.31
CA GLY A 22 6.10 2.83 9.16
C GLY A 22 5.82 4.28 9.52
N GLY A 23 4.60 4.55 9.98
CA GLY A 23 4.09 5.90 10.16
C GLY A 23 2.58 5.87 10.35
N TYR A 24 1.91 6.92 9.88
CA TYR A 24 0.46 7.04 10.03
C TYR A 24 -0.31 6.11 9.09
N LEU A 25 -1.38 5.52 9.62
CA LEU A 25 -2.29 4.66 8.86
C LEU A 25 -2.94 5.41 7.68
N GLU A 26 -3.27 6.67 7.88
CA GLU A 26 -3.86 7.55 6.88
C GLU A 26 -2.91 7.74 5.70
N THR A 27 -1.59 7.74 5.93
CA THR A 27 -0.58 7.77 4.87
C THR A 27 -0.60 6.48 4.05
N ALA A 28 -0.72 5.32 4.70
CA ALA A 28 -0.87 4.05 3.99
C ALA A 28 -2.16 4.02 3.14
N VAL A 29 -3.28 4.49 3.69
CA VAL A 29 -4.55 4.64 2.96
C VAL A 29 -4.40 5.56 1.74
N ALA A 30 -3.67 6.67 1.89
CA ALA A 30 -3.46 7.61 0.81
C ALA A 30 -2.60 7.03 -0.31
N ILE A 31 -1.53 6.32 0.04
CA ILE A 31 -0.67 5.61 -0.93
C ILE A 31 -1.50 4.56 -1.68
N LEU A 32 -2.19 3.68 -0.95
CA LEU A 32 -2.98 2.59 -1.51
C LEU A 32 -4.10 3.08 -2.44
N SER A 33 -4.72 4.21 -2.12
CA SER A 33 -5.79 4.79 -2.94
C SER A 33 -5.32 5.25 -4.33
N ASN A 34 -4.00 5.33 -4.58
CA ASN A 34 -3.47 5.57 -5.93
C ASN A 34 -3.54 4.34 -6.84
N PHE A 35 -3.69 3.14 -6.26
CA PHE A 35 -3.57 1.86 -6.97
C PHE A 35 -4.84 1.01 -6.88
N VAL A 36 -5.55 1.10 -5.76
CA VAL A 36 -6.78 0.34 -5.52
C VAL A 36 -7.99 1.14 -5.97
N GLU A 37 -8.93 0.50 -6.66
CA GLU A 37 -10.20 1.10 -7.08
C GLU A 37 -10.96 1.74 -5.92
N LYS A 38 -11.75 2.77 -6.24
CA LYS A 38 -12.58 3.48 -5.28
C LYS A 38 -13.54 2.54 -4.54
N ASP A 39 -13.81 2.84 -3.28
CA ASP A 39 -14.73 2.16 -2.36
C ASP A 39 -14.32 0.72 -1.97
N LYS A 40 -13.12 0.26 -2.38
CA LYS A 40 -12.53 -1.01 -1.91
C LYS A 40 -11.92 -0.86 -0.52
N THR A 41 -12.09 -1.86 0.33
CA THR A 41 -11.52 -1.89 1.69
C THR A 41 -9.99 -2.01 1.64
N LEU A 42 -9.27 -1.09 2.26
CA LEU A 42 -7.81 -1.10 2.33
C LEU A 42 -7.31 -1.72 3.63
N VAL A 43 -7.90 -1.31 4.75
CA VAL A 43 -7.46 -1.71 6.09
C VAL A 43 -8.67 -1.84 6.99
N VAL A 44 -8.65 -2.84 7.87
CA VAL A 44 -9.63 -2.99 8.94
C VAL A 44 -8.88 -3.05 10.27
N THR A 45 -9.19 -2.12 11.16
CA THR A 45 -8.75 -2.17 12.56
C THR A 45 -9.76 -2.97 13.36
N LYS A 46 -9.26 -3.93 14.14
CA LYS A 46 -10.07 -4.79 15.00
C LYS A 46 -9.72 -4.50 16.45
N GLU A 47 -10.71 -4.03 17.19
CA GLU A 47 -10.62 -3.70 18.59
C GLU A 47 -11.29 -4.78 19.45
N LYS A 48 -10.97 -4.80 20.75
CA LYS A 48 -11.64 -5.71 21.71
C LYS A 48 -13.15 -5.51 21.74
N ASN A 49 -13.60 -4.25 21.62
CA ASN A 49 -15.00 -3.92 21.45
C ASN A 49 -15.29 -3.78 19.93
N PRO A 50 -16.09 -4.69 19.34
CA PRO A 50 -16.37 -4.65 17.90
C PRO A 50 -17.01 -3.34 17.40
N LEU A 51 -17.68 -2.59 18.27
CA LEU A 51 -18.27 -1.29 17.93
C LEU A 51 -17.21 -0.21 17.63
N LEU A 52 -15.95 -0.44 18.01
CA LEU A 52 -14.84 0.46 17.77
C LEU A 52 -14.03 0.06 16.52
N ASN A 53 -14.37 -1.03 15.85
CA ASN A 53 -13.72 -1.42 14.62
C ASN A 53 -13.88 -0.33 13.56
N ARG A 54 -12.81 -0.05 12.81
CA ARG A 54 -12.85 0.89 11.69
C ARG A 54 -12.37 0.22 10.42
N SER A 55 -13.11 0.45 9.34
CA SER A 55 -12.70 0.11 7.98
C SER A 55 -12.29 1.38 7.25
N TYR A 56 -11.16 1.29 6.56
CA TYR A 56 -10.62 2.36 5.73
C TYR A 56 -10.78 1.95 4.27
N PHE A 57 -11.29 2.85 3.45
CA PHE A 57 -11.64 2.58 2.07
C PHE A 57 -10.78 3.42 1.13
N SER A 58 -10.49 2.86 -0.04
CA SER A 58 -9.84 3.58 -1.11
C SER A 58 -10.76 4.68 -1.62
N TYR A 59 -10.24 5.90 -1.74
CA TYR A 59 -10.93 6.95 -2.48
C TYR A 59 -10.73 6.83 -4.00
N GLY A 60 -9.85 5.93 -4.44
CA GLY A 60 -9.52 5.62 -5.82
C GLY A 60 -8.81 6.74 -6.57
N ASN A 61 -7.92 6.36 -7.48
CA ASN A 61 -7.31 7.27 -8.44
C ASN A 61 -7.36 6.64 -9.85
N THR A 62 -7.43 7.46 -10.89
CA THR A 62 -7.63 7.04 -12.29
C THR A 62 -6.34 6.60 -12.98
N ASN A 63 -5.32 6.23 -12.21
CA ASN A 63 -4.01 5.87 -12.75
C ASN A 63 -4.06 4.56 -13.53
N LYS A 64 -3.31 4.49 -14.63
CA LYS A 64 -3.22 3.27 -15.44
C LYS A 64 -2.58 2.15 -14.61
N PRO A 65 -3.08 0.91 -14.73
CA PRO A 65 -2.43 -0.24 -14.11
C PRO A 65 -1.01 -0.39 -14.66
N LEU A 66 -0.04 -0.44 -13.76
CA LEU A 66 1.36 -0.73 -14.04
C LEU A 66 1.79 -1.90 -13.17
N PRO A 67 2.73 -2.75 -13.63
CA PRO A 67 3.37 -3.73 -12.76
C PRO A 67 4.08 -3.02 -11.59
N ILE A 68 3.81 -3.46 -10.36
CA ILE A 68 4.43 -2.92 -9.15
C ILE A 68 5.25 -4.02 -8.48
N VAL A 69 6.45 -3.67 -8.04
CA VAL A 69 7.25 -4.46 -7.10
C VAL A 69 7.41 -3.67 -5.82
N VAL A 70 7.21 -4.31 -4.67
CA VAL A 70 7.47 -3.70 -3.36
C VAL A 70 8.68 -4.38 -2.75
N LEU A 71 9.70 -3.59 -2.40
CA LEU A 71 10.89 -4.07 -1.70
C LEU A 71 10.67 -3.92 -0.19
N ILE A 72 10.83 -5.01 0.55
CA ILE A 72 10.70 -5.04 2.01
C ILE A 72 11.90 -5.73 2.67
N ASN A 73 12.18 -5.38 3.92
CA ASN A 73 13.16 -6.08 4.75
C ASN A 73 12.66 -6.23 6.19
N GLU A 74 13.50 -6.77 7.06
CA GLU A 74 13.22 -7.00 8.48
C GLU A 74 12.90 -5.71 9.25
N ASN A 75 13.24 -4.54 8.71
CA ASN A 75 12.97 -3.24 9.33
C ASN A 75 11.72 -2.55 8.74
N SER A 76 11.03 -3.20 7.79
CA SER A 76 9.73 -2.74 7.27
C SER A 76 8.64 -3.07 8.30
N ALA A 77 7.92 -2.07 8.81
CA ALA A 77 6.91 -2.29 9.85
C ALA A 77 5.67 -1.40 9.70
N SER A 78 4.58 -1.79 10.38
CA SER A 78 3.39 -0.96 10.59
C SER A 78 2.77 -0.49 9.26
N ALA A 79 2.68 0.83 9.01
CA ALA A 79 2.13 1.38 7.77
C ALA A 79 2.79 0.81 6.50
N SER A 80 4.09 0.48 6.54
CA SER A 80 4.81 -0.14 5.42
C SER A 80 4.28 -1.54 5.11
N GLU A 81 4.01 -2.34 6.14
CA GLU A 81 3.46 -3.69 6.00
C GLU A 81 2.01 -3.65 5.54
N ILE A 82 1.23 -2.69 6.04
CA ILE A 82 -0.13 -2.45 5.58
C ILE A 82 -0.15 -2.14 4.09
N THR A 83 0.74 -1.24 3.62
CA THR A 83 0.84 -0.91 2.20
C THR A 83 1.29 -2.11 1.36
N ALA A 84 2.35 -2.81 1.78
CA ALA A 84 2.86 -3.98 1.07
C ALA A 84 1.81 -5.10 1.00
N GLY A 85 1.19 -5.44 2.14
CA GLY A 85 0.19 -6.48 2.26
C GLY A 85 -1.06 -6.19 1.43
N ALA A 86 -1.62 -4.98 1.53
CA ALA A 86 -2.81 -4.63 0.75
C ALA A 86 -2.55 -4.64 -0.76
N LEU A 87 -1.38 -4.16 -1.22
CA LEU A 87 -1.03 -4.23 -2.65
C LEU A 87 -0.88 -5.69 -3.14
N ALA A 88 -0.33 -6.57 -2.30
CA ALA A 88 -0.24 -8.00 -2.60
C ALA A 88 -1.62 -8.67 -2.60
N ASP A 89 -2.47 -8.39 -1.61
CA ASP A 89 -3.82 -8.95 -1.47
C ASP A 89 -4.72 -8.60 -2.67
N TYR A 90 -4.59 -7.39 -3.20
CA TYR A 90 -5.28 -6.96 -4.42
C TYR A 90 -4.62 -7.47 -5.72
N ASN A 91 -3.55 -8.27 -5.64
CA ASN A 91 -2.75 -8.74 -6.77
C ASN A 91 -2.19 -7.60 -7.64
N LEU A 92 -1.94 -6.44 -7.03
CA LEU A 92 -1.40 -5.27 -7.71
C LEU A 92 0.13 -5.23 -7.68
N ALA A 93 0.75 -5.90 -6.70
CA ALA A 93 2.20 -5.93 -6.56
C ALA A 93 2.74 -7.31 -6.16
N ILE A 94 4.01 -7.54 -6.51
CA ILE A 94 4.82 -8.66 -6.01
C ILE A 94 5.74 -8.14 -4.91
N LEU A 95 5.78 -8.84 -3.77
CA LEU A 95 6.71 -8.54 -2.68
C LEU A 95 8.05 -9.22 -2.92
N VAL A 96 9.15 -8.49 -2.74
CA VAL A 96 10.52 -8.99 -2.90
C VAL A 96 11.36 -8.54 -1.72
N GLY A 97 12.11 -9.47 -1.11
CA GLY A 97 13.02 -9.18 -0.01
C GLY A 97 12.91 -10.18 1.13
N GLN A 98 13.10 -9.70 2.36
CA GLN A 98 13.00 -10.54 3.57
C GLN A 98 11.64 -10.36 4.23
N LYS A 99 11.21 -11.38 5.01
CA LYS A 99 9.94 -11.30 5.75
C LYS A 99 10.01 -10.12 6.73
N SER A 100 9.01 -9.25 6.67
CA SER A 100 8.82 -8.15 7.63
C SER A 100 8.41 -8.67 9.02
N TYR A 101 8.29 -7.75 9.99
CA TYR A 101 8.07 -8.04 11.41
C TYR A 101 6.81 -8.87 11.74
#